data_AF-A0A558BPV9-F1
#
_entry.id   AF-A0A558BPV9-F1
#
_cell.length_a   1.000
_cell.length_b   1.000
_cell.length_c   1.000
_cell.angle_alpha   90.00
_cell.angle_beta   90.00
_cell.angle_gamma   90.00
#
_symmetry.space_group_name_H-M   'P 1'
#
loop_
_entity.id
_entity.type
_entity.pdbx_description
1 polymer ?
#
loop_
_entity_poly.entity_id
_entity_poly.type
_entity_poly.pdbx_seq_one_letter_code
_entity_poly.pdbx_strand_id
1 'polypeptide(L)'
;MAIATQVAPIGLTPRALVEVKNIIQEKSVPADYGLRIGVQGGGCSGMSYLLGFDKAKDNDEIYDLDGVQLIMDKKHAMYVLGMEVDFQDGLNARGFTFNNPQAKSTCGCGSSFSA
;
A
#
# COMPACT_ATOMS: atom_id res chain seq x y z
N MET A 1 15.42 -7.30 -22.98
CA MET A 1 14.15 -6.58 -22.80
C MET A 1 14.33 -5.64 -21.62
N ALA A 2 14.35 -4.33 -21.87
CA ALA A 2 14.48 -3.34 -20.81
C ALA A 2 13.12 -3.25 -20.11
N ILE A 3 13.02 -3.84 -18.93
CA ILE A 3 11.89 -3.60 -18.04
C ILE A 3 12.06 -2.14 -17.63
N ALA A 4 11.20 -1.25 -18.12
CA ALA A 4 11.19 0.12 -17.64
C ALA A 4 10.80 0.05 -16.16
N THR A 5 11.79 0.09 -15.27
CA THR A 5 11.60 0.22 -13.83
C THR A 5 11.02 1.60 -13.58
N GLN A 6 9.72 1.76 -13.83
CA GLN A 6 8.98 2.93 -13.41
C GLN A 6 9.02 2.92 -11.89
N VAL A 7 9.75 3.87 -11.31
CA VAL A 7 9.92 3.96 -9.86
C VAL A 7 8.55 4.30 -9.28
N ALA A 8 7.96 3.34 -8.57
CA ALA A 8 6.69 3.59 -7.91
C ALA A 8 6.86 4.71 -6.87
N PRO A 9 5.87 5.61 -6.73
CA PRO A 9 5.92 6.67 -5.72
C PRO A 9 5.94 6.11 -4.29
N ILE A 10 5.47 4.86 -4.11
CA ILE A 10 5.38 4.15 -2.84
C ILE A 10 6.19 2.85 -2.90
N GLY A 11 6.92 2.53 -1.82
CA GLY A 11 7.63 1.26 -1.66
C GLY A 11 6.76 0.18 -1.01
N LEU A 12 7.15 -1.09 -1.20
CA LEU A 12 6.61 -2.23 -0.45
C LEU A 12 7.74 -2.86 0.36
N THR A 13 7.48 -3.22 1.62
CA THR A 13 8.43 -4.01 2.40
C THR A 13 8.50 -5.44 1.84
N PRO A 14 9.60 -6.18 2.10
CA PRO A 14 9.71 -7.58 1.73
C PRO A 14 8.55 -8.44 2.28
N ARG A 15 8.04 -8.11 3.48
CA ARG A 15 6.91 -8.81 4.08
C ARG A 15 5.62 -8.57 3.32
N ALA A 16 5.33 -7.32 2.95
CA ALA A 16 4.17 -6.99 2.15
C ALA A 16 4.21 -7.67 0.77
N LEU A 17 5.39 -7.70 0.13
CA LEU A 17 5.57 -8.41 -1.14
C LEU A 17 5.29 -9.91 -1.03
N VAL A 18 5.83 -10.56 -0.01
CA VAL A 18 5.58 -11.99 0.24
C VAL A 18 4.10 -12.25 0.46
N GLU A 19 3.44 -11.45 1.30
CA GLU A 19 2.02 -11.62 1.56
C GLU A 19 1.16 -11.38 0.32
N VAL A 20 1.46 -10.34 -0.47
CA VAL A 20 0.74 -10.09 -1.73
C VAL A 20 0.87 -11.27 -2.68
N LYS A 21 2.08 -11.83 -2.82
CA LYS A 21 2.31 -13.04 -3.64
C LYS A 21 1.53 -14.23 -3.09
N ASN A 22 1.51 -14.42 -1.76
CA ASN A 22 0.72 -15.47 -1.12
C ASN A 22 -0.77 -15.32 -1.43
N ILE A 23 -1.32 -14.11 -1.31
CA ILE A 23 -2.74 -13.85 -1.58
C ILE A 23 -3.06 -14.08 -3.06
N ILE A 24 -2.18 -13.67 -3.99
CA ILE A 24 -2.35 -13.93 -5.42
C ILE A 24 -2.43 -15.44 -5.70
N GLN A 25 -1.54 -16.22 -5.09
CA GLN A 25 -1.53 -17.68 -5.23
C GLN A 25 -2.76 -18.32 -4.57
N GLU A 26 -3.06 -17.95 -3.33
CA GLU A 26 -4.16 -18.51 -2.53
C GLU A 26 -5.53 -18.21 -3.16
N LYS A 27 -5.74 -16.99 -3.65
CA LYS A 27 -6.99 -16.58 -4.31
C LYS A 27 -7.00 -16.88 -5.82
N SER A 28 -5.92 -17.45 -6.37
CA SER A 28 -5.74 -17.67 -7.81
C SER A 28 -6.11 -16.43 -8.62
N VAL A 29 -5.57 -15.27 -8.19
CA VAL A 29 -5.83 -13.98 -8.81
C VAL A 29 -5.30 -14.01 -10.25
N PRO A 30 -6.11 -13.63 -11.26
CA PRO A 30 -5.66 -13.64 -12.64
C PRO A 30 -4.49 -12.68 -12.85
N ALA A 31 -3.59 -13.00 -13.79
CA ALA A 31 -2.41 -12.18 -14.09
C ALA A 31 -2.73 -10.75 -14.57
N ASP A 32 -3.97 -10.48 -14.97
CA ASP A 32 -4.44 -9.13 -15.35
C ASP A 32 -4.78 -8.24 -14.14
N TYR A 33 -4.81 -8.80 -12.94
CA TYR A 33 -5.09 -8.07 -11.71
C TYR A 33 -3.79 -7.67 -11.02
N GLY A 34 -3.77 -6.43 -10.53
CA GLY A 34 -2.68 -5.91 -9.74
C GLY A 34 -3.15 -5.41 -8.38
N LEU A 35 -2.18 -5.13 -7.52
CA LEU A 35 -2.37 -4.51 -6.23
C LEU A 35 -2.78 -3.04 -6.43
N ARG A 36 -4.05 -2.71 -6.25
CA ARG A 36 -4.55 -1.35 -6.29
C ARG A 36 -4.31 -0.64 -4.97
N ILE A 37 -3.62 0.50 -5.01
CA ILE A 37 -3.44 1.40 -3.86
C ILE A 37 -4.18 2.72 -4.10
N GLY A 38 -4.93 3.14 -3.09
CA GLY A 38 -5.60 4.44 -3.04
C GLY A 38 -5.54 5.07 -1.66
N VAL A 39 -5.79 6.37 -1.60
CA VAL A 39 -5.90 7.11 -0.34
C VAL A 39 -7.38 7.41 -0.10
N GLN A 40 -7.91 6.93 1.01
CA GLN A 40 -9.24 7.27 1.48
C GLN A 40 -9.10 8.25 2.65
N GLY A 41 -9.41 9.53 2.42
CA GLY A 41 -9.33 10.53 3.48
C GLY A 41 -10.05 10.03 4.73
N GLY A 42 -9.31 9.86 5.82
CA GLY A 42 -9.86 9.51 7.12
C GLY A 42 -10.02 10.78 7.95
N GLY A 43 -11.04 10.80 8.81
CA GLY A 43 -11.40 11.97 9.62
C GLY A 43 -10.34 12.39 10.63
N CYS A 44 -10.75 13.06 11.70
CA CYS A 44 -9.89 13.69 12.72
C CYS A 44 -8.78 12.80 13.36
N SER A 45 -8.77 11.49 13.10
CA SER A 45 -7.93 10.49 13.78
C SER A 45 -6.91 9.77 12.89
N GLY A 46 -6.84 10.05 11.58
CA GLY A 46 -5.79 9.49 10.72
C GLY A 46 -6.23 9.22 9.28
N MET A 47 -5.28 9.31 8.35
CA MET A 47 -5.49 8.97 6.93
C MET A 47 -5.75 7.47 6.78
N SER A 48 -6.79 7.09 6.05
CA SER A 48 -7.05 5.69 5.69
C SER A 48 -6.52 5.42 4.29
N TYR A 49 -6.06 4.20 4.06
CA TYR A 49 -5.55 3.80 2.76
C TYR A 49 -6.35 2.58 2.30
N LEU A 50 -6.63 2.53 1.01
CA LEU A 50 -7.33 1.44 0.36
C LEU A 50 -6.30 0.59 -0.35
N LEU A 51 -6.32 -0.70 -0.05
CA LEU A 51 -5.47 -1.70 -0.71
C LEU A 51 -6.33 -2.91 -1.07
N GLY A 52 -6.26 -3.31 -2.34
CA GLY A 52 -7.05 -4.42 -2.86
C GLY A 52 -6.49 -4.91 -4.19
N PHE A 53 -7.07 -5.98 -4.74
CA PHE A 53 -6.71 -6.48 -6.07
C PHE A 53 -7.76 -6.04 -7.07
N ASP A 54 -7.36 -5.33 -8.12
CA ASP A 54 -8.26 -4.86 -9.17
C ASP A 54 -7.54 -4.87 -10.53
N LYS A 55 -8.30 -4.71 -11.61
CA LYS A 55 -7.74 -4.51 -12.94
C LYS A 55 -7.33 -3.05 -13.14
N ALA A 56 -6.24 -2.85 -13.87
CA ALA A 56 -5.80 -1.52 -14.26
C ALA A 56 -6.81 -0.90 -15.23
N LYS A 57 -7.09 0.39 -15.05
CA LYS A 57 -7.95 1.20 -15.93
C LYS A 57 -7.10 2.19 -16.71
N ASP A 58 -7.65 2.78 -17.77
CA ASP A 58 -6.92 3.71 -18.64
C ASP A 58 -6.32 4.94 -17.93
N ASN A 59 -6.88 5.34 -16.79
CA ASN A 59 -6.40 6.48 -15.99
C ASN A 59 -5.50 6.07 -14.81
N ASP A 60 -5.28 4.78 -14.61
CA ASP A 60 -4.39 4.27 -13.57
C ASP A 60 -2.96 4.12 -14.13
N GLU A 61 -1.97 4.29 -13.26
CA GLU A 61 -0.59 3.95 -13.52
C GLU A 61 -0.28 2.56 -12.97
N ILE A 62 0.49 1.82 -13.76
CA ILE A 62 0.94 0.47 -13.41
C ILE A 62 2.44 0.53 -13.17
N TYR A 63 2.85 0.06 -12.00
CA TYR A 63 4.23 -0.03 -11.58
C TYR A 63 4.58 -1.49 -11.32
N ASP A 64 5.82 -1.89 -11.59
CA ASP A 64 6.31 -3.22 -11.24
C ASP A 64 7.16 -3.12 -9.96
N LEU A 65 6.70 -3.81 -8.91
CA LEU A 65 7.38 -3.89 -7.62
C LEU A 65 7.78 -5.34 -7.35
N ASP A 66 9.03 -5.69 -7.66
CA ASP A 66 9.59 -7.04 -7.44
C ASP A 66 8.70 -8.17 -8.02
N GLY A 67 8.14 -7.94 -9.22
CA GLY A 67 7.24 -8.87 -9.90
C GLY A 67 5.78 -8.84 -9.41
N VAL A 68 5.39 -7.83 -8.64
CA VAL A 68 3.99 -7.52 -8.31
C VAL A 68 3.57 -6.28 -9.09
N GLN A 69 2.48 -6.40 -9.85
CA GLN A 69 1.88 -5.24 -10.51
C GLN A 69 1.16 -4.38 -9.47
N LEU A 70 1.63 -3.16 -9.27
CA LEU A 70 0.98 -2.13 -8.48
C LEU A 70 0.17 -1.23 -9.40
N ILE A 71 -1.09 -0.99 -9.06
CA ILE A 71 -2.03 -0.13 -9.78
C ILE A 71 -2.37 1.06 -8.89
N MET A 72 -2.31 2.27 -9.44
CA MET A 72 -2.58 3.49 -8.68
C MET A 72 -3.13 4.60 -9.57
N ASP A 73 -4.10 5.37 -9.07
CA ASP A 73 -4.51 6.60 -9.76
C ASP A 73 -3.39 7.67 -9.63
N LYS A 74 -3.05 8.35 -10.72
CA LYS A 74 -2.09 9.47 -10.76
C LYS A 74 -2.33 10.51 -9.67
N LYS A 75 -3.59 10.74 -9.30
CA LYS A 75 -3.97 11.69 -8.25
C LYS A 75 -3.44 11.26 -6.89
N HIS A 76 -3.38 9.96 -6.61
CA HIS A 76 -2.93 9.41 -5.34
C HIS A 76 -1.41 9.33 -5.24
N ALA A 77 -0.69 9.22 -6.36
CA ALA A 77 0.77 9.13 -6.40
C ALA A 77 1.46 10.21 -5.56
N MET A 78 0.99 11.46 -5.65
CA MET A 78 1.53 12.60 -4.91
C MET A 78 1.32 12.51 -3.39
N TYR A 79 0.27 11.81 -2.94
CA TYR A 79 -0.06 11.65 -1.52
C TYR A 79 0.71 10.51 -0.86
N VAL A 80 1.12 9.52 -1.64
CA VAL A 80 1.88 8.37 -1.17
C VAL A 80 3.37 8.43 -1.50
N LEU A 81 3.81 9.56 -2.05
CA LEU A 81 5.18 9.75 -2.49
C LEU A 81 6.14 9.66 -1.30
N GLY A 82 7.08 8.73 -1.37
CA GLY A 82 8.05 8.45 -0.31
C GLY A 82 7.48 7.66 0.87
N MET A 83 6.25 7.14 0.77
CA MET A 83 5.70 6.21 1.74
C MET A 83 6.14 4.77 1.46
N GLU A 84 6.00 3.91 2.47
CA GLU A 84 6.29 2.49 2.37
C GLU A 84 5.11 1.68 2.94
N VAL A 85 4.66 0.67 2.20
CA VAL A 85 3.62 -0.26 2.64
C VAL A 85 4.28 -1.45 3.30
N ASP A 86 3.90 -1.71 4.54
CA ASP A 86 4.27 -2.91 5.28
C ASP A 86 3.05 -3.79 5.54
N PHE A 87 3.29 -5.06 5.85
CA PHE A 87 2.23 -5.99 6.24
C PHE A 87 2.42 -6.41 7.68
N GLN A 88 1.37 -6.23 8.49
CA GLN A 88 1.32 -6.71 9.86
C GLN A 88 0.38 -7.90 9.95
N ASP A 89 0.88 -9.02 10.44
CA ASP A 89 0.15 -10.26 10.68
C ASP A 89 -0.20 -10.46 12.18
N GLY A 90 -0.19 -9.38 12.97
CA GLY A 90 -0.36 -9.45 14.41
C GLY A 90 -1.73 -9.98 14.83
N LEU A 91 -1.77 -10.71 15.96
CA LEU A 91 -2.98 -11.28 16.58
C LEU A 91 -4.13 -10.27 16.78
N ASN A 92 -3.80 -8.97 16.95
CA ASN A 92 -4.77 -7.90 17.17
C ASN A 92 -5.19 -7.17 15.88
N ALA A 93 -4.39 -7.25 14.81
CA ALA A 93 -4.66 -6.59 13.54
C ALA A 93 -3.82 -7.23 12.41
N ARG A 94 -4.47 -8.03 11.57
CA ARG A 94 -3.90 -8.47 10.29
C ARG A 94 -4.28 -7.46 9.21
N GLY A 95 -3.30 -6.83 8.58
CA GLY A 95 -3.56 -5.84 7.54
C GLY A 95 -2.31 -5.17 6.98
N PHE A 96 -2.50 -4.47 5.87
CA PHE A 96 -1.48 -3.60 5.28
C PHE A 96 -1.45 -2.28 6.04
N THR A 97 -0.25 -1.85 6.42
CA THR A 97 0.00 -0.57 7.07
C THR A 97 0.83 0.31 6.15
N PHE A 98 0.61 1.62 6.25
CA PHE A 98 1.30 2.60 5.44
C PHE A 98 2.19 3.43 6.35
N ASN A 99 3.50 3.28 6.19
CA ASN A 99 4.50 4.04 6.91
C ASN A 99 4.88 5.27 6.09
N ASN A 100 4.61 6.45 6.64
CA ASN A 100 5.06 7.70 6.05
C ASN A 100 6.28 8.23 6.81
N PRO A 101 7.51 8.11 6.28
CA PRO A 101 8.71 8.62 6.94
C PRO A 101 8.73 10.16 7.05
N GLN A 102 7.95 10.86 6.21
CA GLN A 102 7.76 12.31 6.32
C GLN A 102 6.71 12.70 7.37
N ALA A 103 5.88 11.76 7.84
CA ALA A 103 4.96 12.01 8.94
C ALA A 103 5.75 12.07 10.25
N LYS A 104 6.40 13.22 10.49
CA LYS A 104 6.80 13.62 11.84
C LYS A 104 5.53 13.70 12.69
N SER A 105 5.34 12.68 13.51
CA SER A 105 4.40 12.57 14.62
C SER A 105 3.62 13.84 14.94
N THR A 106 2.32 13.87 14.64
CA THR A 106 1.36 14.67 15.41
C THR A 106 0.08 13.88 15.61
N CYS A 107 0.16 12.83 16.42
CA CYS A 107 -0.94 12.58 17.35
C CYS A 107 -0.32 12.33 18.72
N GLY A 108 0.18 13.42 19.30
CA GLY A 108 0.32 13.55 20.74
C GLY A 108 -1.07 13.56 21.37
N CYS A 109 -1.66 12.38 21.52
CA CYS A 109 -2.71 12.15 22.50
C CYS A 109 -2.14 11.11 23.45
N GLY A 110 -1.33 11.60 24.40
CA GLY A 110 -0.90 10.85 25.55
C GLY A 110 -2.10 10.48 26.40
N SER A 111 -2.68 9.32 26.13
CA SER A 111 -3.52 8.62 27.11
C SER A 111 -3.21 7.13 27.08
N SER A 112 -1.92 6.81 27.13
CA SER A 112 -1.47 5.85 28.13
C SER A 112 -1.59 6.54 29.49
N PHE A 113 -2.67 6.26 30.23
CA PHE A 113 -2.59 6.24 31.67
C PHE A 113 -3.51 5.15 32.21
N SER A 114 -2.86 4.23 32.92
CA SER A 114 -3.42 3.22 33.80
C SER A 114 -4.46 3.81 34.77
N ALA A 115 -5.57 3.10 34.95
CA ALA A 115 -6.22 2.83 36.24
C ALA A 115 -7.26 1.73 36.04
#